data_AF-A0AA88KVQ6-F1
#
_entry.id   AF-A0AA88KVQ6-F1
#
_cell.length_a   1.000
_cell.length_b   1.000
_cell.length_c   1.000
_cell.angle_alpha   90.00
_cell.angle_beta   90.00
_cell.angle_gamma   90.00
#
_symmetry.space_group_name_H-M   'P 1'
#
loop_
_entity.id
_entity.type
_entity.pdbx_description
1 polymer ?
#
loop_
_entity_poly.entity_id
_entity_poly.type
_entity_poly.pdbx_seq_one_letter_code
_entity_poly.pdbx_strand_id
1 'polypeptide(L)'
;MQTQTNDFYDITYPAWTFWEGGPAISLYPRGLGRWDQHRISVRKAAKKWPWKKKKDVAFFRGSRTSGERDPLVLLSRKRPDLVDAQYTKNQAWRSEKVG
;
A
#
# COMPACT_ATOMS: atom_id res chain seq x y z
N MET A 1 10.60 -5.57 7.22
CA MET A 1 12.04 -5.28 7.39
C MET A 1 12.29 -3.91 6.78
N GLN A 2 13.23 -3.12 7.29
CA GLN A 2 13.72 -1.99 6.50
C GLN A 2 14.46 -2.54 5.28
N THR A 3 14.18 -1.97 4.12
CA THR A 3 14.58 -2.51 2.82
C THR A 3 15.84 -1.85 2.30
N GLN A 4 16.63 -2.63 1.57
CA GLN A 4 17.89 -2.22 0.98
C GLN A 4 18.09 -3.04 -0.30
N THR A 5 18.83 -2.51 -1.28
CA THR A 5 19.33 -3.28 -2.44
C THR A 5 20.72 -3.86 -2.15
N ASN A 6 21.21 -4.75 -3.01
CA ASN A 6 22.56 -5.32 -2.87
C ASN A 6 23.70 -4.29 -3.01
N ASP A 7 23.37 -3.04 -3.36
CA ASP A 7 24.33 -1.95 -3.56
C ASP A 7 24.75 -1.28 -2.24
N PHE A 8 24.25 -1.76 -1.11
CA PHE A 8 24.45 -1.14 0.19
C PHE A 8 24.84 -2.19 1.25
N TYR A 9 25.41 -1.72 2.37
CA TYR A 9 26.02 -2.56 3.41
C TYR A 9 25.36 -2.46 4.80
N ASP A 10 24.30 -1.67 4.94
CA ASP A 10 23.44 -1.62 6.14
C ASP A 10 22.94 -3.00 6.59
N ILE A 11 22.90 -3.22 7.90
CA ILE A 11 22.30 -4.42 8.50
C ILE A 11 20.79 -4.22 8.60
N THR A 12 20.02 -5.07 7.94
CA THR A 12 18.55 -5.00 8.01
C THR A 12 18.03 -5.44 9.37
N TYR A 13 17.01 -4.74 9.87
CA TYR A 13 16.30 -5.11 11.10
C TYR A 13 14.77 -5.00 10.90
N PRO A 14 13.96 -5.59 11.81
CA PRO A 14 12.52 -5.44 11.78
C PRO A 14 12.12 -3.95 11.85
N ALA A 15 11.33 -3.50 10.88
CA ALA A 15 10.93 -2.09 10.82
C ALA A 15 10.06 -1.69 12.03
N TRP A 16 10.22 -0.47 12.53
CA TRP A 16 9.46 0.08 13.66
C TRP A 16 7.94 -0.12 13.53
N THR A 17 7.41 -0.07 12.30
CA THR A 17 5.97 -0.23 12.00
C THR A 17 5.37 -1.57 12.43
N PHE A 18 6.18 -2.57 12.82
CA PHE A 18 5.66 -3.75 13.50
C PHE A 18 4.96 -3.39 14.82
N TRP A 19 5.41 -2.33 15.48
CA TRP A 19 4.82 -1.79 16.69
C TRP A 19 4.16 -0.42 16.47
N GLU A 20 4.92 0.58 16.00
CA GLU A 20 4.44 1.96 15.80
C GLU A 20 5.34 2.79 14.88
N GLY A 21 4.97 4.04 14.60
CA GLY A 21 5.80 4.97 13.80
C GLY A 21 5.76 4.75 12.28
N GLY A 22 4.83 3.90 11.80
CA GLY A 22 4.56 3.81 10.36
C GLY A 22 3.81 5.03 9.81
N PRO A 23 3.55 5.07 8.50
CA PRO A 23 2.91 6.22 7.85
C PRO A 23 1.56 6.60 8.49
N ALA A 24 1.37 7.87 8.81
CA ALA A 24 0.10 8.41 9.27
C ALA A 24 -0.83 8.73 8.10
N ILE A 25 -2.01 8.11 8.10
CA ILE A 25 -3.08 8.32 7.13
C ILE A 25 -4.41 8.50 7.88
N SER A 26 -5.47 8.95 7.21
CA SER A 26 -6.77 9.18 7.85
C SER A 26 -7.31 7.96 8.61
N LEU A 27 -7.08 6.75 8.12
CA LEU A 27 -7.46 5.49 8.78
C LEU A 27 -6.57 5.12 9.98
N TYR A 28 -5.34 5.62 10.02
CA TYR A 28 -4.34 5.36 11.06
C TYR A 28 -3.73 6.71 11.50
N PRO A 29 -4.48 7.53 12.26
CA PRO A 29 -4.04 8.88 12.60
C PRO A 29 -2.78 8.91 13.48
N ARG A 30 -2.52 7.82 14.23
CA ARG A 30 -1.30 7.63 15.03
C ARG A 30 -0.16 6.91 14.27
N GLY A 31 -0.28 6.78 12.96
CA GLY A 31 0.65 5.99 12.15
C GLY A 31 0.26 4.50 12.10
N LEU A 32 0.62 3.86 11.00
CA LEU A 32 0.49 2.41 10.86
C LEU A 32 1.38 1.70 11.89
N GLY A 33 0.85 0.67 12.52
CA GLY A 33 1.51 -0.02 13.64
C GLY A 33 0.76 -1.28 14.05
N ARG A 34 1.16 -1.84 15.19
CA ARG A 34 0.47 -2.93 15.90
C ARG A 34 0.17 -4.11 14.99
N TRP A 35 1.24 -4.67 14.42
CA TRP A 35 1.14 -5.84 13.55
C TRP A 35 0.45 -7.03 14.23
N ASP A 36 0.61 -7.16 15.54
CA ASP A 36 -0.07 -8.13 16.40
C ASP A 36 -1.60 -8.04 16.30
N GLN A 37 -2.16 -6.83 16.26
CA GLN A 37 -3.59 -6.59 16.10
C GLN A 37 -4.00 -6.65 14.62
N HIS A 38 -3.18 -6.08 13.74
CA HIS A 38 -3.46 -6.00 12.31
C HIS A 38 -3.63 -7.40 11.68
N ARG A 39 -2.76 -8.36 12.02
CA ARG A 39 -2.87 -9.75 11.53
C ARG A 39 -4.20 -10.41 11.92
N ILE A 40 -4.77 -10.08 13.08
CA ILE A 40 -6.06 -10.62 13.54
C ILE A 40 -7.19 -10.05 12.67
N SER A 41 -7.15 -8.74 12.43
CA SER A 41 -8.12 -8.05 11.56
C SER A 41 -8.09 -8.60 10.13
N VAL A 42 -6.90 -8.73 9.53
CA VAL A 42 -6.73 -9.30 8.18
C VAL A 42 -7.21 -10.74 8.13
N ARG A 43 -6.92 -11.57 9.14
CA ARG A 43 -7.42 -12.94 9.22
C ARG A 43 -8.95 -13.01 9.27
N LYS A 44 -9.59 -12.10 10.02
CA LYS A 44 -11.06 -12.01 10.07
C LYS A 44 -11.63 -11.59 8.71
N ALA A 45 -11.02 -10.62 8.03
CA ALA A 45 -11.42 -10.19 6.70
C ALA A 45 -11.24 -11.31 5.65
N ALA A 46 -10.15 -12.07 5.72
CA ALA A 46 -9.89 -13.19 4.82
C ALA A 46 -10.95 -14.29 4.94
N LYS A 47 -11.41 -14.61 6.16
CA LYS A 47 -12.52 -15.55 6.38
C LYS A 47 -13.84 -15.04 5.79
N LYS A 48 -14.10 -13.74 5.85
CA LYS A 48 -15.29 -13.11 5.25
C LYS A 48 -15.24 -13.12 3.71
N TRP A 49 -14.05 -13.04 3.12
CA TRP A 49 -13.81 -12.97 1.68
C TRP A 49 -12.99 -14.17 1.17
N PRO A 50 -13.58 -15.39 1.13
CA PRO A 50 -12.93 -16.57 0.57
C PRO A 50 -12.62 -16.37 -0.91
N TRP A 51 -11.67 -17.16 -1.45
CA TRP A 51 -11.14 -17.00 -2.81
C TRP A 51 -12.21 -16.80 -3.87
N LYS A 52 -13.19 -17.71 -3.95
CA LYS A 52 -14.28 -17.69 -4.93
C LYS A 52 -15.23 -16.46 -4.83
N LYS A 53 -15.14 -15.67 -3.76
CA LYS A 53 -15.93 -14.43 -3.57
C LYS A 53 -15.12 -13.16 -3.85
N LYS A 54 -13.82 -13.27 -4.10
CA LYS A 54 -12.99 -12.12 -4.48
C LYS A 54 -13.33 -11.72 -5.91
N LYS A 55 -13.20 -10.44 -6.22
CA LYS A 55 -13.37 -9.93 -7.58
C LYS A 55 -12.14 -10.31 -8.40
N ASP A 56 -12.35 -10.70 -9.65
CA ASP A 56 -11.28 -10.97 -10.62
C ASP A 56 -10.78 -9.67 -11.26
N VAL A 57 -10.46 -8.69 -10.41
CA VAL A 57 -9.97 -7.36 -10.80
C VAL A 57 -8.74 -7.06 -9.94
N ALA A 58 -7.63 -6.69 -10.56
CA ALA A 58 -6.42 -6.30 -9.83
C ALA A 58 -6.67 -4.99 -9.06
N PHE A 59 -6.12 -4.83 -7.86
CA PHE A 59 -6.44 -3.68 -6.99
C PHE A 59 -5.19 -2.98 -6.45
N PHE A 60 -5.17 -1.64 -6.50
CA PHE A 60 -4.14 -0.82 -5.86
C PHE A 60 -4.70 0.51 -5.33
N ARG A 61 -4.31 0.89 -4.11
CA ARG A 61 -4.52 2.22 -3.53
C ARG A 61 -3.27 2.63 -2.75
N GLY A 62 -2.69 3.76 -3.14
CA GLY A 62 -1.50 4.30 -2.47
C GLY A 62 -1.05 5.59 -3.14
N SER A 63 -0.14 6.33 -2.51
CA SER A 63 0.37 7.58 -3.11
C SER A 63 1.46 7.33 -4.17
N ARG A 64 1.77 8.34 -4.98
CA ARG A 64 2.83 8.25 -6.00
C ARG A 64 4.22 8.46 -5.38
N THR A 65 4.73 7.46 -4.66
CA THR A 65 6.08 7.50 -4.06
C THR A 65 7.19 7.04 -5.00
N SER A 66 6.85 6.37 -6.11
CA SER A 66 7.75 5.99 -7.21
C SER A 66 6.98 6.05 -8.54
N GLY A 67 7.68 6.39 -9.63
CA GLY A 67 7.13 6.38 -10.99
C GLY A 67 6.80 4.98 -11.51
N GLU A 68 7.37 3.93 -10.91
CA GLU A 68 7.08 2.52 -11.25
C GLU A 68 5.61 2.14 -11.11
N ARG A 69 4.82 2.93 -10.35
CA ARG A 69 3.39 2.71 -10.15
C ARG A 69 2.53 3.25 -11.29
N ASP A 70 3.07 4.15 -12.13
CA ASP A 70 2.31 4.84 -13.17
C ASP A 70 1.69 3.89 -14.21
N PRO A 71 2.40 2.88 -14.75
CA PRO A 71 1.82 1.98 -15.74
C PRO A 71 0.55 1.29 -15.26
N LEU A 72 0.49 0.89 -13.97
CA LEU A 72 -0.66 0.23 -13.39
C LEU A 72 -1.86 1.17 -13.24
N VAL A 73 -1.62 2.42 -12.81
CA VAL A 73 -2.69 3.44 -12.68
C VAL A 73 -3.20 3.87 -14.05
N LEU A 74 -2.31 4.04 -15.04
CA LEU A 74 -2.70 4.34 -16.42
C LEU A 74 -3.48 3.18 -17.06
N LEU A 75 -3.09 1.93 -16.79
CA LEU A 75 -3.85 0.76 -17.23
C LEU A 75 -5.25 0.74 -16.62
N SER A 76 -5.40 1.04 -15.33
CA SER A 76 -6.72 1.13 -14.69
C SER A 76 -7.62 2.18 -15.33
N ARG A 77 -7.07 3.34 -15.72
CA ARG A 77 -7.83 4.37 -16.46
C ARG A 77 -8.31 3.87 -17.83
N LYS A 78 -7.51 3.05 -18.52
CA LYS A 78 -7.83 2.49 -19.84
C LYS A 78 -8.74 1.25 -19.79
N ARG A 79 -8.58 0.41 -18.75
CA ARG A 79 -9.22 -0.90 -18.58
C ARG A 79 -9.69 -1.08 -17.12
N PRO A 80 -10.71 -0.30 -16.69
CA PRO A 80 -11.22 -0.36 -15.32
C PRO A 80 -11.90 -1.70 -14.98
N ASP A 81 -12.28 -2.48 -16.01
CA ASP A 81 -12.78 -3.85 -15.90
C ASP A 81 -11.71 -4.85 -15.44
N LEU A 82 -10.43 -4.58 -15.75
CA LEU A 82 -9.30 -5.47 -15.46
C LEU A 82 -8.53 -5.04 -14.21
N VAL A 83 -8.34 -3.73 -14.03
CA VAL A 83 -7.54 -3.16 -12.94
C VAL A 83 -8.27 -1.97 -12.32
N ASP A 84 -8.38 -1.98 -11.00
CA ASP A 84 -8.82 -0.88 -10.18
C ASP A 84 -7.63 -0.33 -9.36
N ALA A 85 -6.89 0.62 -9.94
CA ALA A 85 -5.70 1.23 -9.37
C ALA A 85 -5.79 2.76 -9.37
N GLN A 86 -5.66 3.38 -8.19
CA GLN A 86 -5.76 4.84 -8.05
C GLN A 86 -4.75 5.40 -7.06
N TYR A 87 -4.28 6.61 -7.34
CA TYR A 87 -3.42 7.35 -6.43
C TYR A 87 -4.22 8.00 -5.29
N THR A 88 -3.67 7.91 -4.09
CA THR A 88 -4.11 8.70 -2.92
C THR A 88 -3.14 9.85 -2.65
N LYS A 89 -3.59 10.89 -1.96
CA LYS A 89 -2.72 11.99 -1.53
C LYS A 89 -1.91 11.59 -0.29
N ASN A 90 -0.63 11.96 -0.26
CA ASN A 90 0.22 11.87 0.93
C ASN A 90 0.51 13.28 1.48
N GLN A 91 1.16 13.36 2.64
CA GLN A 91 1.49 14.63 3.29
C GLN A 91 2.47 15.49 2.48
N ALA A 92 3.23 14.89 1.57
CA ALA A 92 4.20 15.57 0.72
C ALA A 92 3.62 15.99 -0.64
N TRP A 93 2.30 15.90 -0.83
CA TRP A 93 1.66 16.29 -2.08
C TRP A 93 1.80 17.80 -2.30
N ARG A 94 2.46 18.20 -3.40
CA ARG A 94 2.72 19.61 -3.75
C ARG A 94 2.00 20.08 -5.01
N SER A 95 1.71 19.20 -5.96
CA SER A 95 0.99 19.54 -7.19
C SER A 95 0.39 18.30 -7.88
N GLU A 96 -0.61 18.54 -8.74
CA GLU A 96 -1.02 17.57 -9.75
C GLU A 96 0.05 17.58 -10.85
N LYS A 97 0.87 16.53 -10.91
CA LYS A 97 1.64 16.28 -12.14
C LYS A 97 0.65 15.75 -13.17
N VAL A 98 0.23 16.64 -14.06
CA VAL A 98 -0.60 16.30 -15.22
C VAL A 98 0.14 15.23 -16.02
N GLY A 99 -0.45 14.05 -16.12
CA GLY A 99 0.07 12.87 -16.81
C GLY A 99 -1.06 11.98 -17.27
#